data_AF-A0A9E3ERZ0-F1
#
_entry.id   AF-A0A9E3ERZ0-F1
#
_cell.length_a   1.000
_cell.length_b   1.000
_cell.length_c   1.000
_cell.angle_alpha   90.00
_cell.angle_beta   90.00
_cell.angle_gamma   90.00
#
_symmetry.space_group_name_H-M   'P 1'
#
loop_
_entity.id
_entity.type
_entity.pdbx_description
1 polymer ?
#
loop_
_entity_poly.entity_id
_entity_poly.type
_entity_poly.pdbx_seq_one_letter_code
_entity_poly.pdbx_strand_id
1 'polypeptide(L)'
;MPDRKRTKLIDYELQGAMIPRLWTLRRIPGRYRRLLPVSVMKRHQCVIIGGDRSILTVAITEPKNTRILNVLSILTGCTIFPVLVDPMRMRLLIRRIERLEHTHYAPTDCLSLYYALQRRSMLSLLISRYQGYSQT
;
A
#
# COMPACT_ATOMS: atom_id res chain seq x y z
N MET A 1 14.00 21.66 -16.68
CA MET A 1 14.84 20.81 -15.82
C MET A 1 14.30 20.89 -14.39
N PRO A 2 13.49 19.94 -13.88
CA PRO A 2 13.10 19.97 -12.49
C PRO A 2 14.06 19.13 -11.64
N ASP A 3 14.42 19.77 -10.54
CA ASP A 3 15.39 19.43 -9.52
C ASP A 3 15.06 18.08 -8.84
N ARG A 4 15.97 17.12 -8.98
CA ARG A 4 15.83 15.73 -8.51
C ARG A 4 16.20 15.67 -7.02
N LYS A 5 15.29 16.14 -6.15
CA LYS A 5 15.47 16.07 -4.70
C LYS A 5 15.57 14.61 -4.24
N ARG A 6 16.83 14.17 -4.12
CA ARG A 6 17.39 13.12 -3.26
C ARG A 6 16.34 12.36 -2.45
N THR A 7 15.83 11.26 -3.02
CA THR A 7 15.05 10.25 -2.31
C THR A 7 15.94 9.68 -1.21
N LYS A 8 15.74 10.12 0.05
CA LYS A 8 16.32 9.42 1.19
C LYS A 8 15.69 8.03 1.17
N LEU A 9 16.52 7.01 0.92
CA LEU A 9 16.20 5.62 1.24
C LEU A 9 15.72 5.63 2.69
N ILE A 10 14.45 5.27 2.88
CA ILE A 10 13.91 5.16 4.22
C ILE A 10 14.48 3.85 4.73
N ASP A 11 15.64 3.91 5.36
CA ASP A 11 16.21 2.80 6.11
C ASP A 11 15.46 2.75 7.44
N TYR A 12 14.30 2.11 7.42
CA TYR A 12 13.49 1.85 8.63
C TYR A 12 14.23 0.94 9.64
N GLU A 13 15.45 0.50 9.33
CA GLU A 13 16.30 -0.31 10.19
C GLU A 13 17.11 0.50 11.22
N LEU A 14 17.12 1.85 11.19
CA LEU A 14 18.11 2.61 11.98
C LEU A 14 17.59 3.73 12.90
N GLN A 15 16.31 3.74 13.23
CA GLN A 15 15.86 4.51 14.39
C GLN A 15 14.98 3.62 15.24
N GLY A 16 15.29 3.47 16.53
CA GLY A 16 14.48 2.80 17.55
C GLY A 16 13.07 3.38 17.77
N ALA A 17 12.45 3.93 16.73
CA ALA A 17 11.07 4.33 16.65
C ALA A 17 10.20 3.08 16.58
N MET A 18 9.59 2.75 17.72
CA MET A 18 8.57 1.71 17.84
C MET A 18 7.45 1.96 16.82
N ILE A 19 7.30 1.08 15.82
CA ILE A 19 6.19 1.19 14.86
C ILE A 19 4.87 1.07 15.64
N PRO A 20 3.97 2.08 15.56
CA PRO A 20 2.74 2.06 16.34
C PRO A 20 1.87 0.88 15.94
N ARG A 21 1.29 0.22 16.94
CA ARG A 21 0.33 -0.87 16.73
C ARG A 21 -1.09 -0.33 16.74
N LEU A 22 -1.87 -0.67 15.72
CA LEU A 22 -3.26 -0.29 15.60
C LEU A 22 -4.15 -1.53 15.74
N TRP A 23 -4.89 -1.59 16.85
CA TRP A 23 -5.75 -2.73 17.18
C TRP A 23 -7.18 -2.57 16.67
N THR A 24 -7.66 -1.35 16.48
CA THR A 24 -9.08 -1.06 16.25
C THR A 24 -9.45 -0.89 14.78
N LEU A 25 -8.56 -1.24 13.85
CA LEU A 25 -8.79 -1.06 12.42
C LEU A 25 -9.91 -2.00 11.90
N ARG A 26 -11.15 -1.51 11.91
CA ARG A 26 -12.34 -2.27 11.47
C ARG A 26 -12.74 -1.97 10.03
N ARG A 27 -12.58 -0.72 9.59
CA ARG A 27 -12.97 -0.22 8.26
C ARG A 27 -11.94 0.78 7.76
N ILE A 28 -11.77 0.78 6.44
CA ILE A 28 -10.93 1.75 5.73
C ILE A 28 -11.84 2.72 4.99
N PRO A 29 -11.57 4.04 5.03
CA PRO A 29 -12.33 5.01 4.24
C PRO A 29 -12.31 4.66 2.76
N GLY A 30 -13.44 4.86 2.05
CA GLY A 30 -13.62 4.43 0.66
C GLY A 30 -12.50 4.88 -0.29
N ARG A 31 -12.03 6.12 -0.11
CA ARG A 31 -10.95 6.73 -0.91
C ARG A 31 -9.62 5.97 -0.88
N TYR A 32 -9.30 5.28 0.23
CA TYR A 32 -8.03 4.55 0.35
C TYR A 32 -8.14 3.08 -0.09
N ARG A 33 -9.36 2.54 -0.21
CA ARG A 33 -9.58 1.12 -0.57
C ARG A 33 -9.07 0.78 -1.97
N ARG A 34 -9.12 1.75 -2.90
CA ARG A 34 -8.77 1.56 -4.31
C ARG A 34 -7.36 2.03 -4.65
N LEU A 35 -6.62 2.60 -3.70
CA LEU A 35 -5.26 3.08 -3.93
C LEU A 35 -4.24 1.96 -4.14
N LEU A 36 -4.56 0.75 -3.67
CA LEU A 36 -3.77 -0.45 -3.92
C LEU A 36 -4.63 -1.52 -4.60
N PRO A 37 -4.09 -2.24 -5.59
CA PRO A 37 -4.74 -3.43 -6.10
C PRO A 37 -4.88 -4.49 -4.98
N VAL A 38 -6.03 -5.18 -4.92
CA VAL A 38 -6.28 -6.23 -3.93
C VAL A 38 -5.22 -7.34 -3.98
N SER A 39 -4.72 -7.68 -5.17
CA SER A 39 -3.63 -8.64 -5.34
C SER A 39 -2.33 -8.20 -4.65
N VAL A 40 -2.00 -6.90 -4.68
CA VAL A 40 -0.84 -6.33 -3.97
C VAL A 40 -1.07 -6.40 -2.46
N MET A 41 -2.27 -6.00 -2.01
CA MET A 41 -2.63 -6.06 -0.59
C MET A 41 -2.51 -7.49 -0.03
N LYS A 42 -3.02 -8.49 -0.77
CA LYS A 42 -2.94 -9.91 -0.40
C LYS A 42 -1.50 -10.40 -0.35
N ARG A 43 -0.71 -10.10 -1.38
CA ARG A 43 0.67 -10.59 -1.52
C ARG A 43 1.59 -10.03 -0.44
N HIS A 44 1.44 -8.76 -0.11
CA HIS A 44 2.34 -8.07 0.82
C HIS A 44 1.73 -7.82 2.21
N GLN A 45 0.51 -8.30 2.44
CA GLN A 45 -0.25 -8.09 3.69
C GLN A 45 -0.22 -6.62 4.15
N CYS A 46 -0.49 -5.71 3.20
CA CYS A 46 -0.44 -4.27 3.43
C CYS A 46 -1.66 -3.55 2.87
N VAL A 47 -2.09 -2.46 3.51
CA VAL A 47 -3.22 -1.64 3.06
C VAL A 47 -3.00 -0.18 3.44
N ILE A 48 -3.36 0.76 2.54
CA ILE A 48 -3.39 2.19 2.89
C ILE A 48 -4.66 2.46 3.69
N ILE A 49 -4.50 3.00 4.90
CA ILE A 49 -5.60 3.23 5.84
C ILE A 49 -5.93 4.71 6.02
N GLY A 50 -5.02 5.58 5.62
CA GLY A 50 -5.11 7.02 5.80
C GLY A 50 -4.03 7.74 5.03
N GLY A 51 -4.11 9.05 5.04
CA GLY A 51 -3.07 9.92 4.51
C GLY A 51 -3.43 11.37 4.72
N ASP A 52 -2.41 12.19 4.92
CA ASP A 52 -2.48 13.64 5.03
C ASP A 52 -1.38 14.27 4.18
N ARG A 53 -1.77 15.23 3.33
CA ARG A 53 -0.88 15.96 2.39
C ARG A 53 0.06 15.01 1.62
N SER A 54 1.30 14.89 2.08
CA SER A 54 2.38 14.10 1.46
C SER A 54 2.74 12.83 2.24
N ILE A 55 1.93 12.44 3.23
CA ILE A 55 2.16 11.28 4.09
C ILE A 55 1.02 10.28 3.91
N LEU A 56 1.36 9.03 3.61
CA LEU A 56 0.40 7.92 3.56
C LEU A 56 0.60 6.97 4.73
N THR A 57 -0.48 6.70 5.46
CA THR A 57 -0.49 5.72 6.53
C THR A 57 -0.74 4.33 5.95
N VAL A 58 0.24 3.45 6.06
CA VAL A 58 0.19 2.09 5.53
C VAL A 58 0.16 1.10 6.67
N ALA A 59 -0.93 0.35 6.79
CA ALA A 59 -1.01 -0.79 7.68
C ALA A 59 -0.21 -1.96 7.10
N ILE A 60 0.62 -2.59 7.94
CA ILE A 60 1.42 -3.77 7.63
C ILE A 60 1.32 -4.81 8.75
N THR A 61 1.55 -6.08 8.44
CA THR A 61 1.58 -7.15 9.46
C THR A 61 2.98 -7.39 10.01
N GLU A 62 4.00 -7.22 9.18
CA GLU A 62 5.39 -7.53 9.53
C GLU A 62 6.30 -6.31 9.32
N PRO A 63 7.03 -5.87 10.36
CA PRO A 63 7.90 -4.69 10.27
C PRO A 63 9.12 -4.91 9.38
N LYS A 64 9.52 -6.17 9.14
CA LYS A 64 10.67 -6.53 8.30
C LYS A 64 10.41 -6.34 6.80
N ASN A 65 9.15 -6.19 6.38
CA ASN A 65 8.82 -5.97 4.97
C ASN A 65 8.91 -4.48 4.61
N THR A 66 10.09 -3.90 4.80
CA THR A 66 10.40 -2.50 4.50
C THR A 66 10.45 -2.23 2.99
N ARG A 67 10.71 -3.27 2.20
CA ARG A 67 10.84 -3.19 0.74
C ARG A 67 9.56 -2.69 0.08
N ILE A 68 8.40 -3.19 0.49
CA ILE A 68 7.12 -2.73 -0.06
C ILE A 68 6.85 -1.27 0.29
N LEU A 69 7.24 -0.82 1.48
CA LEU A 69 7.08 0.58 1.90
C LEU A 69 7.89 1.53 1.00
N ASN A 70 9.13 1.13 0.65
CA ASN A 70 9.95 1.89 -0.29
C ASN A 70 9.34 1.95 -1.68
N VAL A 71 8.83 0.84 -2.20
CA VAL A 71 8.15 0.83 -3.50
C VAL A 71 6.90 1.70 -3.48
N LEU A 72 6.10 1.62 -2.42
CA LEU A 72 4.91 2.46 -2.24
C LEU A 72 5.27 3.95 -2.17
N SER A 73 6.35 4.31 -1.47
CA SER A 73 6.86 5.68 -1.41
C SER A 73 7.18 6.23 -2.80
N ILE A 74 7.92 5.45 -3.60
CA ILE A 74 8.29 5.83 -4.97
C ILE A 74 7.06 5.94 -5.88
N LEU A 75 6.13 4.99 -5.78
CA LEU A 75 4.94 4.96 -6.64
C LEU A 75 3.95 6.08 -6.33
N THR A 76 3.80 6.42 -5.06
CA THR A 76 2.82 7.42 -4.61
C THR A 76 3.41 8.83 -4.54
N GLY A 77 4.74 8.95 -4.54
CA GLY A 77 5.43 10.21 -4.25
C GLY A 77 5.21 10.70 -2.81
N CYS A 78 4.66 9.85 -1.94
CA CYS A 78 4.35 10.18 -0.56
C CYS A 78 5.32 9.50 0.41
N THR A 79 5.61 10.17 1.51
CA THR A 79 6.29 9.55 2.65
C THR A 79 5.37 8.52 3.28
N ILE A 80 5.90 7.33 3.57
CA ILE A 80 5.10 6.24 4.14
C ILE A 80 5.26 6.23 5.66
N PHE A 81 4.13 6.30 6.36
CA PHE A 81 4.04 6.10 7.80
C PHE A 81 3.49 4.69 8.09
N PRO A 82 4.35 3.72 8.45
CA PRO A 82 3.91 2.36 8.69
C PRO A 82 3.18 2.22 10.04
N VAL A 83 2.18 1.35 10.07
CA VAL A 83 1.42 1.00 11.27
C VAL A 83 1.29 -0.52 11.35
N LEU A 84 1.60 -1.12 12.49
CA LEU A 84 1.48 -2.56 12.69
C LEU A 84 0.04 -2.95 13.00
N VAL A 85 -0.46 -3.95 12.29
CA VAL A 85 -1.79 -4.52 12.48
C VAL A 85 -1.67 -6.02 12.61
N ASP A 86 -2.52 -6.60 13.48
CA ASP A 86 -2.62 -8.03 13.64
C ASP A 86 -2.90 -8.76 12.30
N PRO A 87 -2.20 -9.87 11.98
CA PRO A 87 -2.38 -10.58 10.73
C PRO A 87 -3.81 -11.08 10.47
N MET A 88 -4.54 -11.51 11.50
CA MET A 88 -5.93 -11.95 11.34
C MET A 88 -6.83 -10.77 10.96
N ARG A 89 -6.61 -9.62 11.61
CA ARG A 89 -7.33 -8.38 11.27
C ARG A 89 -7.02 -7.90 9.86
N MET A 90 -5.75 -7.95 9.45
CA MET A 90 -5.34 -7.61 8.08
C MET A 90 -6.06 -8.48 7.05
N ARG A 91 -6.06 -9.80 7.24
CA ARG A 91 -6.77 -10.74 6.35
C ARG A 91 -8.26 -10.43 6.26
N LEU A 92 -8.91 -10.11 7.39
CA LEU A 92 -10.32 -9.72 7.40
C LEU A 92 -10.58 -8.42 6.65
N LEU A 93 -9.70 -7.42 6.78
CA LEU A 93 -9.82 -6.15 6.06
C LEU A 93 -9.70 -6.36 4.56
N ILE A 94 -8.69 -7.11 4.11
CA ILE A 94 -8.47 -7.41 2.70
C ILE A 94 -9.67 -8.18 2.12
N ARG A 95 -10.17 -9.20 2.83
CA ARG A 95 -11.39 -9.94 2.41
C ARG A 95 -12.61 -9.03 2.29
N ARG A 96 -12.78 -8.05 3.18
CA ARG A 96 -13.87 -7.06 3.08
C ARG A 96 -13.71 -6.18 1.85
N ILE A 97 -12.51 -5.69 1.56
CA ILE A 97 -12.23 -4.88 0.37
C ILE A 97 -12.51 -5.71 -0.90
N GLU A 98 -12.01 -6.94 -0.94
CA GLU A 98 -12.23 -7.87 -2.05
C GLU A 98 -13.73 -8.05 -2.31
N ARG A 99 -14.54 -8.36 -1.28
CA ARG A 99 -16.00 -8.46 -1.43
C ARG A 99 -16.61 -7.19 -1.98
N LEU A 100 -16.23 -6.02 -1.46
CA LEU A 100 -16.76 -4.73 -1.91
C LEU A 100 -16.38 -4.41 -3.36
N GLU A 101 -15.19 -4.79 -3.81
CA GLU A 101 -14.82 -4.66 -5.23
C GLU A 101 -15.68 -5.56 -6.12
N HIS A 102 -16.02 -6.77 -5.66
CA HIS A 102 -16.90 -7.68 -6.41
C HIS A 102 -18.36 -7.21 -6.43
N THR A 103 -18.84 -6.56 -5.36
CA THR A 103 -20.23 -6.07 -5.32
C THR A 103 -20.41 -4.77 -6.12
N HIS A 104 -19.37 -3.95 -6.27
CA HIS A 104 -19.41 -2.67 -6.99
C HIS A 104 -19.04 -2.78 -8.48
N TYR A 105 -19.19 -3.95 -9.11
CA TYR A 105 -19.02 -4.15 -10.55
C TYR A 105 -20.19 -3.60 -11.40
N ALA A 106 -20.94 -2.63 -10.88
CA ALA A 106 -21.82 -1.78 -11.69
C ALA A 106 -21.01 -0.56 -12.15
N PRO A 107 -20.94 -0.28 -13.47
CA PRO A 107 -20.05 0.72 -14.02
C PRO A 107 -20.67 2.10 -13.80
N THR A 108 -20.35 2.75 -12.69
CA THR A 108 -20.48 4.20 -12.57
C THR A 108 -19.09 4.83 -12.60
N ASP A 109 -18.90 5.62 -13.66
CA ASP A 109 -17.92 6.70 -13.83
C ASP A 109 -16.55 6.37 -14.46
N CYS A 110 -16.14 7.28 -15.37
CA CYS A 110 -14.83 7.38 -16.05
C CYS A 110 -13.61 7.19 -15.14
N LEU A 111 -13.75 7.39 -13.83
CA LEU A 111 -12.73 7.07 -12.83
C LEU A 111 -12.31 5.59 -12.88
N SER A 112 -13.20 4.68 -13.26
CA SER A 112 -12.93 3.25 -13.44
C SER A 112 -11.76 2.97 -14.39
N LEU A 113 -11.69 3.69 -15.52
CA LEU A 113 -10.63 3.55 -16.52
C LEU A 113 -9.29 4.07 -16.01
N TYR A 114 -9.28 5.24 -15.38
CA TYR A 114 -8.08 5.78 -14.74
C TYR A 114 -7.55 4.83 -13.66
N TYR A 115 -8.43 4.29 -12.81
CA TYR A 115 -8.07 3.32 -11.78
C TYR A 115 -7.61 1.98 -12.37
N ALA A 116 -8.18 1.53 -13.49
CA ALA A 116 -7.75 0.30 -14.16
C ALA A 116 -6.34 0.43 -14.76
N LEU A 117 -6.04 1.58 -15.37
CA LEU A 117 -4.70 1.91 -15.87
C LEU A 117 -3.70 2.04 -14.73
N GLN A 118 -4.05 2.77 -13.66
CA GLN A 118 -3.21 2.91 -12.47
C GLN A 118 -2.93 1.55 -11.82
N ARG A 119 -3.95 0.67 -11.71
CA ARG A 119 -3.78 -0.71 -11.22
C ARG A 119 -2.82 -1.52 -12.08
N ARG A 120 -2.95 -1.46 -13.41
CA ARG A 120 -2.06 -2.18 -14.34
C ARG A 120 -0.62 -1.69 -14.24
N SER A 121 -0.40 -0.37 -14.22
CA SER A 121 0.94 0.22 -14.07
C SER A 121 1.56 -0.13 -12.71
N MET A 122 0.79 -0.04 -11.62
CA MET A 122 1.27 -0.42 -10.29
C MET A 122 1.62 -1.90 -10.20
N LEU A 123 0.77 -2.78 -10.75
CA LEU A 123 1.04 -4.22 -10.76
C LEU A 123 2.29 -4.55 -11.58
N SER A 124 2.43 -3.97 -12.77
CA SER A 124 3.61 -4.18 -13.61
C SER A 124 4.89 -3.75 -12.88
N LEU A 125 4.90 -2.55 -12.27
CA LEU A 125 6.05 -2.06 -11.52
C LEU A 125 6.38 -2.92 -10.29
N LEU A 126 5.36 -3.35 -9.54
CA LEU A 126 5.54 -4.21 -8.37
C LEU A 126 6.05 -5.60 -8.77
N ILE A 127 5.57 -6.17 -9.87
CA ILE A 127 6.02 -7.47 -10.37
C ILE A 127 7.47 -7.37 -10.89
N SER A 128 7.78 -6.39 -11.73
CA SER A 128 9.12 -6.21 -12.31
C SER A 128 10.18 -5.91 -11.25
N ARG A 129 9.85 -5.13 -10.20
CA ARG A 129 10.79 -4.83 -9.12
C ARG A 129 10.97 -5.98 -8.13
N TYR A 130 10.02 -6.92 -8.04
CA TYR A 130 10.13 -8.09 -7.15
C TYR A 130 10.85 -9.28 -7.81
N GLN A 131 10.77 -9.42 -9.14
CA GLN A 131 11.45 -10.51 -9.88
C GLN A 131 12.98 -10.35 -9.97
N GLY A 132 13.52 -9.14 -9.79
CA GLY A 132 14.97 -8.89 -9.84
C GLY A 132 15.78 -9.28 -8.58
N TYR A 133 15.14 -9.87 -7.55
CA TYR A 133 15.79 -10.12 -6.25
C TYR A 133 15.58 -11.54 -5.70
N SER A 134 15.17 -12.49 -6.56
CA SER A 134 14.94 -13.89 -6.18
C SER A 134 16.07 -14.84 -6.62
N GLN A 135 17.28 -14.30 -6.88
CA GLN A 135 18.51 -15.07 -7.08
C GLN A 135 19.58 -14.55 -6.13
N THR A 136 19.58 -15.06 -4.89
CA THR A 136 20.75 -15.23 -4.01
C THR A 136 20.34 -16.15 -2.88
#